data_AF-A0A290S7Y4-F1
#
_entry.id   AF-A0A290S7Y4-F1
#
_cell.length_a   1.000
_cell.length_b   1.000
_cell.length_c   1.000
_cell.angle_alpha   90.00
_cell.angle_beta   90.00
_cell.angle_gamma   90.00
#
_symmetry.space_group_name_H-M   'P 1'
#
loop_
_entity.id
_entity.type
_entity.pdbx_description
1 polymer ?
#
loop_
_entity_poly.entity_id
_entity_poly.type
_entity_poly.pdbx_seq_one_letter_code
_entity_poly.pdbx_strand_id
1 'polypeptide(L)' 'MKTYNHVFKNLSKLMELKAKWESGRYSKAELSRHYKVSEPTILRNLEKLKALN' A
#
# COMPACT_ATOMS: atom_id res chain seq x y z
N MET A 1 20.00 -7.54 -11.12
CA MET A 1 19.55 -7.22 -9.74
C MET A 1 18.09 -6.81 -9.79
N LYS A 2 17.16 -7.56 -9.16
CA LYS A 2 15.75 -7.16 -9.08
C LYS A 2 15.65 -6.06 -8.02
N THR A 3 15.57 -4.81 -8.43
CA THR A 3 15.27 -3.67 -7.55
C THR A 3 13.85 -3.84 -7.04
N TYR A 4 13.71 -4.35 -5.81
CA TYR A 4 12.44 -4.31 -5.11
C TYR A 4 12.13 -2.85 -4.82
N ASN A 5 11.19 -2.28 -5.58
CA ASN A 5 10.80 -0.89 -5.42
C ASN A 5 10.11 -0.76 -4.05
N HIS A 6 10.82 -0.25 -3.05
CA HIS A 6 10.29 -0.11 -1.68
C HIS A 6 9.38 1.12 -1.56
N VAL A 7 8.30 1.15 -2.34
CA VAL A 7 7.35 2.27 -2.44
C VAL A 7 6.82 2.69 -1.06
N PHE A 8 6.66 1.73 -0.15
CA PHE A 8 6.14 1.96 1.21
C PHE A 8 7.23 2.15 2.29
N LYS A 9 8.50 2.37 1.92
CA LYS A 9 9.54 2.77 2.89
C LYS A 9 9.32 4.20 3.41
N ASN A 10 8.65 5.04 2.62
CA ASN A 10 8.29 6.39 3.00
C ASN A 10 6.97 6.39 3.78
N LEU A 11 6.98 6.92 5.01
CA LEU A 11 5.80 7.08 5.85
C LEU A 11 4.68 7.83 5.12
N SER A 12 5.01 8.83 4.30
CA SER A 12 4.02 9.58 3.51
C SER A 12 3.25 8.68 2.55
N LYS A 13 3.94 7.73 1.89
CA LYS A 13 3.31 6.77 0.97
C LYS A 13 2.47 5.73 1.70
N LEU A 14 2.88 5.33 2.89
CA LEU A 14 2.08 4.47 3.78
C LEU A 14 0.79 5.17 4.25
N MET A 15 0.88 6.44 4.65
CA MET A 15 -0.29 7.23 5.05
C MET A 15 -1.23 7.49 3.87
N GLU A 16 -0.66 7.75 2.68
CA GLU A 16 -1.44 7.88 1.44
C GLU A 16 -2.19 6.58 1.12
N LEU A 17 -1.52 5.41 1.26
CA LEU A 17 -2.15 4.10 1.09
C LEU A 17 -3.30 3.90 2.10
N LYS A 18 -3.08 4.24 3.38
CA LYS A 18 -4.11 4.16 4.43
C LYS A 18 -5.34 5.00 4.05
N ALA A 19 -5.12 6.27 3.72
CA ALA A 19 -6.20 7.20 3.37
C ALA A 19 -6.99 6.74 2.13
N LYS A 20 -6.31 6.23 1.10
CA LYS A 20 -6.99 5.71 -0.10
C LYS A 20 -7.78 4.45 0.19
N TRP A 21 -7.25 3.55 1.01
CA TRP A 21 -7.97 2.34 1.43
C TRP A 21 -9.20 2.68 2.29
N GLU A 22 -9.05 3.56 3.28
CA GLU A 22 -10.13 3.98 4.17
C GLU A 22 -11.20 4.82 3.46
N SER A 23 -10.87 5.46 2.34
CA SER A 23 -11.87 6.17 1.52
C SER A 23 -12.93 5.25 0.91
N GLY A 24 -12.69 3.93 0.86
CA GLY A 24 -13.56 2.94 0.22
C GLY A 24 -13.64 3.04 -1.31
N ARG A 25 -12.93 4.00 -1.93
CA ARG A 25 -12.94 4.25 -3.38
C ARG A 25 -11.98 3.38 -4.18
N TYR A 26 -11.07 2.69 -3.50
CA TYR A 26 -10.03 1.90 -4.15
C TYR A 26 -10.07 0.45 -3.68
N SER A 27 -10.19 -0.47 -4.62
CA SER A 27 -9.94 -1.89 -4.43
C SER A 27 -8.44 -2.20 -4.32
N LYS A 28 -8.11 -3.40 -3.82
CA LYS A 28 -6.71 -3.86 -3.72
C LYS A 28 -6.01 -3.87 -5.09
N ALA A 29 -6.73 -4.27 -6.14
CA ALA A 29 -6.23 -4.30 -7.51
C ALA A 29 -5.92 -2.89 -8.05
N GLU A 30 -6.77 -1.91 -7.73
CA GLU A 30 -6.54 -0.52 -8.12
C GLU A 30 -5.35 0.09 -7.38
N LEU A 31 -5.18 -0.20 -6.08
CA LEU A 31 -4.01 0.22 -5.31
C LEU A 31 -2.72 -0.42 -5.84
N SER A 32 -2.79 -1.71 -6.17
CA SER A 32 -1.68 -2.47 -6.80
C SER A 32 -1.22 -1.80 -8.11
N ARG A 33 -2.17 -1.46 -9.00
CA ARG A 33 -1.88 -0.73 -10.24
C ARG A 33 -1.35 0.69 -9.99
N HIS A 34 -1.96 1.41 -9.04
CA HIS A 34 -1.59 2.79 -8.72
C HIS A 34 -0.16 2.90 -8.20
N TYR A 35 0.22 2.01 -7.28
CA TYR A 35 1.56 1.99 -6.69
C TYR A 35 2.57 1.14 -7.48
N LYS A 36 2.13 0.44 -8.54
CA LYS A 36 2.94 -0.47 -9.36
C LYS A 36 3.63 -1.55 -8.51
N VAL A 37 2.88 -2.14 -7.60
CA VAL A 37 3.33 -3.20 -6.68
C VAL A 37 2.31 -4.34 -6.68
N SER A 38 2.72 -5.53 -6.24
CA SER A 38 1.80 -6.67 -6.19
C SER A 38 0.70 -6.49 -5.13
N GLU A 39 -0.48 -7.06 -5.37
CA GLU A 39 -1.58 -7.04 -4.39
C GLU A 39 -1.22 -7.59 -3.01
N PRO A 40 -0.42 -8.68 -2.88
CA PRO A 40 0.08 -9.13 -1.59
C PRO A 40 0.92 -8.07 -0.86
N THR A 41 1.66 -7.23 -1.60
CA THR A 41 2.42 -6.12 -1.02
C THR A 41 1.48 -5.06 -0.45
N ILE A 42 0.41 -4.71 -1.18
CA ILE A 42 -0.63 -3.81 -0.67
C ILE A 42 -1.24 -4.37 0.61
N LEU A 43 -1.69 -5.62 0.58
CA LEU A 43 -2.35 -6.29 1.70
C LEU A 43 -1.47 -6.30 2.96
N ARG A 44 -0.21 -6.73 2.82
CA ARG A 44 0.76 -6.77 3.92
C ARG A 44 1.00 -5.39 4.54
N ASN A 45 1.02 -4.31 3.74
CA ASN A 45 1.20 -2.96 4.28
C ASN A 45 -0.07 -2.44 4.96
N LEU A 46 -1.26 -2.75 4.44
CA LEU A 46 -2.52 -2.43 5.10
C LEU A 46 -2.68 -3.16 6.45
N GLU A 47 -2.28 -4.43 6.53
CA GLU A 47 -2.26 -5.19 7.79
C GLU A 47 -1.30 -4.58 8.81
N LYS A 48 -0.10 -4.19 8.39
CA LYS A 48 0.85 -3.45 9.25
C LYS A 48 0.26 -2.14 9.77
N LEU A 49 -0.43 -1.39 8.91
CA LEU A 49 -1.07 -0.13 9.29
C LEU A 49 -2.21 -0.34 10.30
N LYS A 50 -2.96 -1.46 10.21
CA LYS A 50 -3.96 -1.84 11.20
C LYS A 50 -3.34 -2.22 12.54
N ALA A 51 -2.20 -2.91 12.55
CA ALA A 51 -1.54 -3.34 13.79
C ALA A 51 -0.85 -2.19 14.55
N LEU A 52 -0.61 -1.05 13.90
CA LEU A 52 0.01 0.15 14.49
C LEU A 52 -1.00 1.12 15.10
N ASN A 53 -2.30 0.79 15.02
CA ASN A 53 -3.43 1.66 15.35
C ASN A 53 -4.30 0.99 16.42
#